data_AF-A0A7S3JHE7-F1
#
_entry.id   AF-A0A7S3JHE7-F1
#
_cell.length_a   1.000
_cell.length_b   1.000
_cell.length_c   1.000
_cell.angle_alpha   90.00
_cell.angle_beta   90.00
_cell.angle_gamma   90.00
#
_symmetry.space_group_name_H-M   'P 1'
#
loop_
_entity.id
_entity.type
_entity.pdbx_description
1 polymer ?
#
loop_
_entity_poly.entity_id
_entity_poly.type
_entity_poly.pdbx_seq_one_letter_code
_entity_poly.pdbx_strand_id
1 'polypeptide(L)'
;MKVPRTNLNCVQQLCTLVDALLPEENPPQEFEQLEKIYIFCLVWSFGGNLVAEDRDRFDQFLKGSSNILPPSSSYYDNIIELANQSWVPWSRKVEPYIPPEDGKFSKILVPTVDTMRYSWLLEKVMDIRRPCMFVGDSGTAKSVTIFNKLKKLNPEGFIVLNINFSSRTNSRICQSTIEENVEKRGFFKQYGPTGGRKLIVFVDDLHMPRVDIYGTQQPIAFLKFLIERNNIYERGGELELREIVDTQYIGAMAPPGGGNANVDPRFLSLFTVFTLLPPSEHAIETIYTQILAKHLQQRDYEEELVSYVPPKMARATILLYQQICERLPRTPIKFHYIFNLRDLSRVYEGMCRSTLDKFPTKESLVKLWRNECMRIFCDRLPPPPDKTPF
;
A
#
# COMPACT_ATOMS: atom_id res chain seq x y z
N MET A 1 -3.22 -13.16 -9.69
CA MET A 1 -4.65 -13.13 -10.07
C MET A 1 -5.10 -11.68 -10.03
N LYS A 2 -5.88 -11.21 -11.02
CA LYS A 2 -6.16 -9.77 -11.23
C LYS A 2 -7.48 -9.35 -10.57
N VAL A 3 -7.55 -8.11 -10.11
CA VAL A 3 -8.81 -7.49 -9.68
C VAL A 3 -9.69 -7.28 -10.91
N PRO A 4 -10.96 -7.72 -10.91
CA PRO A 4 -11.83 -7.53 -12.06
C PRO A 4 -12.08 -6.04 -12.29
N ARG A 5 -11.79 -5.57 -13.51
CA ARG A 5 -12.03 -4.20 -13.97
C ARG A 5 -12.65 -4.25 -15.36
N THR A 6 -13.70 -3.47 -15.57
CA THR A 6 -14.31 -3.31 -16.91
C THR A 6 -13.59 -2.21 -17.69
N ASN A 7 -13.71 -2.22 -19.02
CA ASN A 7 -13.18 -1.14 -19.87
C ASN A 7 -13.71 0.24 -19.44
N LEU A 8 -14.99 0.31 -19.05
CA LEU A 8 -15.59 1.54 -18.53
C LEU A 8 -14.87 2.02 -17.27
N ASN A 9 -14.50 1.12 -16.35
CA ASN A 9 -13.79 1.53 -15.14
C ASN A 9 -12.38 2.05 -15.45
N CYS A 10 -11.69 1.48 -16.44
CA CYS A 10 -10.39 2.00 -16.89
C CYS A 10 -10.53 3.41 -17.47
N VAL A 11 -11.55 3.66 -18.30
CA VAL A 11 -11.83 4.99 -18.86
C VAL A 11 -12.24 5.99 -17.77
N GLN A 12 -13.08 5.59 -16.82
CA GLN A 12 -13.45 6.46 -15.68
C GLN A 12 -12.23 6.84 -14.83
N GLN A 13 -11.32 5.89 -14.59
CA GLN A 13 -10.07 6.16 -13.89
C GLN A 13 -9.14 7.07 -14.71
N LEU A 14 -9.10 6.92 -16.04
CA LEU A 14 -8.38 7.82 -16.92
C LEU A 14 -8.89 9.26 -16.77
N CYS A 15 -10.21 9.48 -16.87
CA CYS A 15 -10.80 10.81 -16.69
C CYS A 15 -10.48 11.37 -15.29
N THR A 16 -10.61 10.53 -14.26
CA THR A 16 -10.29 10.93 -12.87
C THR A 16 -8.84 11.40 -12.73
N LEU A 17 -7.88 10.71 -13.36
CA LEU A 17 -6.47 11.12 -13.31
C LEU A 17 -6.19 12.35 -14.16
N VAL A 18 -6.89 12.52 -15.28
CA VAL A 18 -6.81 13.74 -16.09
C VAL A 18 -7.30 14.94 -15.28
N ASP A 19 -8.47 14.84 -14.65
CA ASP A 19 -9.02 15.89 -13.76
C ASP A 19 -8.07 16.20 -12.59
N ALA A 20 -7.35 15.21 -12.08
CA ALA A 20 -6.38 15.39 -10.99
C ALA A 20 -5.06 16.06 -11.40
N LEU A 21 -4.69 15.98 -12.68
CA LEU A 21 -3.38 16.44 -13.17
C LEU A 21 -3.46 17.67 -14.07
N LEU A 22 -4.60 17.92 -14.72
CA LEU A 22 -4.83 19.13 -15.49
C LEU A 22 -5.46 20.20 -14.59
N PRO A 23 -4.73 21.28 -14.26
CA PRO A 23 -5.30 22.38 -13.50
C PRO A 23 -6.38 23.11 -14.33
N GLU A 24 -7.55 23.35 -13.75
CA GLU A 24 -8.65 24.07 -14.42
C GLU A 24 -8.30 25.53 -14.71
N GLU A 25 -7.57 26.19 -13.81
CA GLU A 25 -7.28 27.63 -13.90
C GLU A 25 -6.18 27.97 -14.92
N ASN A 26 -5.27 27.04 -15.20
CA ASN A 26 -4.17 27.26 -16.14
C ASN A 26 -3.72 25.95 -16.81
N PRO A 27 -4.57 25.34 -17.65
CA PRO A 27 -4.24 24.08 -18.30
C PRO A 27 -3.05 24.28 -19.26
N PRO A 28 -2.17 23.28 -19.38
CA PRO A 28 -1.13 23.27 -20.42
C PRO A 28 -1.72 23.54 -21.80
N GLN A 29 -1.14 24.50 -22.53
CA GLN A 29 -1.57 24.82 -23.89
C GLN A 29 -0.75 24.08 -24.96
N GLU A 30 0.45 23.62 -24.61
CA GLU A 30 1.31 22.88 -25.52
C GLU A 30 0.84 21.44 -25.69
N PHE A 31 0.65 21.04 -26.94
CA PHE A 31 0.22 19.69 -27.31
C PHE A 31 1.14 18.61 -26.72
N GLU A 32 2.46 18.83 -26.77
CA GLU A 32 3.44 17.88 -26.24
C GLU A 32 3.27 17.66 -24.73
N GLN A 33 2.96 18.72 -23.98
CA GLN A 33 2.74 18.63 -22.54
C GLN A 33 1.44 17.90 -22.23
N LEU A 34 0.37 18.20 -22.96
CA LEU A 34 -0.92 17.51 -22.81
C LEU A 34 -0.81 16.03 -23.12
N GLU A 35 -0.12 15.67 -24.20
CA GLU A 35 0.06 14.27 -24.59
C GLU A 35 0.95 13.52 -23.58
N LYS A 36 2.00 14.12 -23.03
CA LYS A 36 2.75 13.51 -21.91
C LYS A 36 1.83 13.21 -20.73
N ILE A 37 1.06 14.20 -20.26
CA ILE A 37 0.13 14.03 -19.13
C ILE A 37 -0.88 12.92 -19.45
N TYR A 38 -1.42 12.90 -20.66
CA TYR A 38 -2.34 11.87 -21.10
C TYR A 38 -1.72 10.47 -21.09
N ILE A 39 -0.49 10.30 -21.58
CA ILE A 39 0.26 9.05 -21.52
C ILE A 39 0.44 8.61 -20.06
N PHE A 40 0.81 9.52 -19.16
CA PHE A 40 0.93 9.19 -17.74
C PHE A 40 -0.41 8.73 -17.15
N CYS A 41 -1.52 9.40 -17.48
CA CYS A 41 -2.84 8.98 -17.05
C CYS A 41 -3.21 7.61 -17.64
N LEU A 42 -2.83 7.29 -18.88
CA LEU A 42 -3.03 5.96 -19.49
C LEU A 42 -2.26 4.86 -18.74
N VAL A 43 -0.99 5.12 -18.41
CA VAL A 43 -0.13 4.21 -17.61
C VAL A 43 -0.80 3.84 -16.30
N TRP A 44 -1.38 4.83 -15.61
CA TRP A 44 -1.96 4.62 -14.28
C TRP A 44 -3.45 4.28 -14.24
N SER A 45 -4.14 4.32 -15.38
CA SER A 45 -5.54 3.89 -15.52
C SER A 45 -5.69 2.49 -16.10
N PHE A 46 -5.14 2.26 -17.30
CA PHE A 46 -5.15 0.94 -17.94
C PHE A 46 -4.02 0.06 -17.42
N GLY A 47 -2.84 0.66 -17.24
CA GLY A 47 -1.66 -0.04 -16.78
C GLY A 47 -1.57 -0.21 -15.25
N GLY A 48 -2.38 0.53 -14.48
CA GLY A 48 -2.32 0.55 -13.02
C GLY A 48 -2.72 -0.76 -12.34
N ASN A 49 -3.54 -1.58 -13.02
CA ASN A 49 -4.02 -2.89 -12.56
C ASN A 49 -3.24 -4.07 -13.18
N LEU A 50 -2.19 -3.80 -13.96
CA LEU A 50 -1.38 -4.84 -14.59
C LEU A 50 -0.37 -5.44 -13.62
N VAL A 51 -0.10 -6.73 -13.82
CA VAL A 51 1.00 -7.46 -13.16
C VAL A 51 2.33 -7.12 -13.83
N ALA A 52 3.46 -7.42 -13.18
CA ALA A 52 4.80 -7.04 -13.64
C ALA A 52 5.06 -7.34 -15.13
N GLU A 53 4.87 -8.58 -15.56
CA GLU A 53 5.11 -9.01 -16.96
C GLU A 53 4.26 -8.25 -17.99
N ASP A 54 3.03 -7.90 -17.62
CA ASP A 54 2.12 -7.16 -18.51
C ASP A 54 2.43 -5.67 -18.52
N ARG A 55 3.02 -5.12 -17.45
CA ARG A 55 3.48 -3.72 -17.41
C ARG A 55 4.58 -3.47 -18.44
N ASP A 56 5.51 -4.40 -18.59
CA ASP A 56 6.60 -4.27 -19.57
C ASP A 56 6.05 -4.27 -21.00
N ARG A 57 5.09 -5.15 -21.30
CA ARG A 57 4.41 -5.18 -22.61
C ARG A 57 3.63 -3.89 -22.88
N PHE A 58 2.93 -3.38 -21.86
CA PHE A 58 2.17 -2.15 -21.99
C PHE A 58 3.06 -0.91 -22.13
N ASP A 59 4.18 -0.86 -21.42
CA ASP A 59 5.20 0.18 -21.57
C ASP A 59 5.74 0.25 -23.00
N GLN A 60 6.12 -0.90 -23.57
CA GLN A 60 6.60 -1.00 -24.95
C GLN A 60 5.52 -0.56 -25.96
N PHE A 61 4.27 -0.98 -25.74
CA PHE A 61 3.15 -0.58 -26.57
C PHE A 61 2.95 0.95 -26.57
N LEU A 62 2.97 1.59 -25.40
CA LEU A 62 2.83 3.04 -25.28
C LEU A 62 4.00 3.79 -25.93
N LYS A 63 5.24 3.29 -25.78
CA LYS A 63 6.42 3.87 -26.43
C LYS A 63 6.33 3.85 -27.95
N GLY A 64 5.68 2.85 -28.53
CA GLY A 64 5.44 2.77 -29.97
C GLY A 64 4.22 3.53 -30.47
N SER A 65 3.37 4.06 -29.56
CA SER A 65 2.08 4.67 -29.90
C SER A 65 2.09 6.19 -29.94
N SER A 66 3.14 6.83 -29.42
CA SER A 66 3.29 8.30 -29.36
C SER A 66 4.49 8.75 -30.19
N ASN A 67 4.39 9.94 -30.78
CA ASN A 67 5.50 10.59 -31.48
C ASN A 67 6.41 11.41 -30.53
N ILE A 68 6.03 11.51 -29.26
CA ILE A 68 6.83 12.21 -28.24
C ILE A 68 7.97 11.32 -27.79
N LEU A 69 9.11 11.94 -27.49
CA LEU A 69 10.25 11.25 -26.92
C LEU A 69 9.87 10.57 -25.58
N PRO A 70 9.89 9.22 -25.51
CA PRO A 70 9.61 8.52 -24.26
C PRO A 70 10.74 8.72 -23.25
N PRO A 71 10.51 8.43 -21.95
CA PRO A 71 11.60 8.33 -20.99
C PRO A 71 12.60 7.25 -21.40
N SER A 72 13.85 7.41 -20.95
CA SER A 72 14.92 6.42 -21.17
C SER A 72 14.67 5.09 -20.45
N SER A 73 13.89 5.11 -19.36
CA SER A 73 13.44 3.93 -18.62
C SER A 73 11.93 3.69 -18.81
N SER A 74 11.33 2.82 -17.99
CA SER A 74 9.88 2.56 -18.06
C SER A 74 9.07 3.81 -17.70
N TYR A 75 7.91 4.02 -18.32
CA TYR A 75 6.95 5.05 -17.89
C TYR A 75 6.55 4.87 -16.42
N TYR A 76 6.49 3.64 -15.91
CA TYR A 76 6.21 3.38 -14.50
C TYR A 76 7.30 3.93 -13.58
N ASP A 77 8.56 4.01 -14.05
CA ASP A 77 9.72 4.50 -13.29
C ASP A 77 9.93 6.01 -13.38
N ASN A 78 9.05 6.71 -14.09
CA ASN A 78 9.12 8.15 -14.25
C ASN A 78 7.83 8.85 -13.80
N ILE A 79 7.99 10.09 -13.37
CA ILE A 79 6.93 11.06 -13.13
C ILE A 79 7.07 12.21 -14.14
N ILE A 80 5.97 12.87 -14.46
CA ILE A 80 6.01 14.12 -15.22
C ILE A 80 6.16 15.29 -14.25
N GLU A 81 7.21 16.07 -14.41
CA GLU A 81 7.36 17.33 -13.71
C GLU A 81 6.73 18.44 -14.54
N LEU A 82 5.55 18.93 -14.10
CA LEU A 82 4.77 19.93 -14.85
C LEU A 82 5.54 21.23 -15.11
N ALA A 83 6.44 21.61 -14.20
CA ALA A 83 7.26 22.81 -14.32
C ALA A 83 8.34 22.71 -15.41
N ASN A 84 8.97 21.53 -15.54
CA ASN A 84 10.10 21.30 -16.44
C ASN A 84 9.71 20.54 -17.72
N GLN A 85 8.42 20.18 -17.85
CA GLN A 85 7.83 19.47 -18.99
C GLN A 85 8.58 18.19 -19.40
N SER A 86 9.24 17.55 -18.43
CA SER A 86 10.14 16.42 -18.67
C SER A 86 9.78 15.21 -17.82
N TRP A 87 10.08 14.03 -18.35
CA TRP A 87 10.08 12.79 -17.59
C TRP A 87 11.23 12.81 -16.58
N VAL A 88 10.91 12.64 -15.30
CA VAL A 88 11.88 12.59 -14.21
C VAL A 88 11.79 11.23 -13.53
N PRO A 89 12.91 10.52 -13.33
CA PRO A 89 12.89 9.26 -12.61
C PRO A 89 12.39 9.42 -11.16
N TRP A 90 11.52 8.52 -10.70
CA TRP A 90 11.05 8.51 -9.31
C TRP A 90 12.21 8.42 -8.30
N SER A 91 13.31 7.76 -8.66
CA SER A 91 14.51 7.63 -7.82
C SER A 91 15.08 8.98 -7.38
N ARG A 92 14.94 10.04 -8.19
CA ARG A 92 15.37 11.40 -7.82
C ARG A 92 14.48 12.08 -6.77
N LYS A 93 13.27 11.56 -6.57
CA LYS A 93 12.29 12.08 -5.60
C LYS A 93 12.28 11.27 -4.30
N VAL A 94 13.08 10.20 -4.20
CA VAL A 94 13.16 9.39 -2.97
C VAL A 94 13.93 10.16 -1.91
N GLU A 95 13.25 10.45 -0.80
CA GLU A 95 13.85 11.08 0.36
C GLU A 95 14.82 10.11 1.08
N PRO A 96 15.89 10.62 1.72
CA PRO A 96 16.77 9.77 2.52
C PRO A 96 16.02 9.15 3.69
N TYR A 97 16.38 7.92 4.05
CA TYR A 97 15.78 7.25 5.20
C TYR A 97 16.18 7.93 6.52
N ILE A 98 15.16 8.27 7.31
CA ILE A 98 15.29 8.81 8.66
C ILE A 98 14.65 7.81 9.64
N PRO A 99 15.39 7.28 10.63
CA PRO A 99 14.82 6.40 11.63
C PRO A 99 13.84 7.15 12.55
N PRO A 100 12.80 6.47 13.06
CA PRO A 100 11.83 7.10 13.97
C PRO A 100 12.50 7.49 15.30
N GLU A 101 12.12 8.66 15.84
CA GLU A 101 12.67 9.19 17.09
C GLU A 101 12.48 8.25 18.30
N ASP A 102 11.36 7.53 18.34
CA ASP A 102 11.05 6.59 19.43
C ASP A 102 11.71 5.21 19.24
N GLY A 103 12.47 5.01 18.15
CA GLY A 103 13.16 3.77 17.83
C GLY A 103 12.25 2.56 17.60
N LYS A 104 10.92 2.74 17.51
CA LYS A 104 10.01 1.60 17.36
C LYS A 104 10.09 1.04 15.95
N PHE A 105 10.52 -0.22 15.85
CA PHE A 105 10.64 -0.91 14.57
C PHE A 105 9.32 -0.95 13.78
N SER A 106 8.18 -1.07 14.47
CA SER A 106 6.84 -1.05 13.85
C SER A 106 6.48 0.28 13.16
N LYS A 107 7.21 1.36 13.44
CA LYS A 107 7.05 2.68 12.82
C LYS A 107 8.08 2.98 11.73
N ILE A 108 9.03 2.08 11.50
CA ILE A 108 10.03 2.25 10.44
C ILE A 108 9.34 2.17 9.07
N LEU A 109 9.50 3.23 8.28
CA LEU A 109 9.25 3.23 6.85
C LEU A 109 10.52 3.72 6.16
N VAL A 110 11.12 2.85 5.35
CA VAL A 110 12.19 3.27 4.44
C VAL A 110 11.53 3.81 3.17
N PRO A 111 11.79 5.09 2.79
CA PRO A 111 11.29 5.62 1.53
C PRO A 111 11.89 4.84 0.36
N THR A 112 11.02 4.38 -0.54
CA THR A 112 11.40 3.74 -1.80
C THR A 112 10.69 4.41 -2.97
N VAL A 113 11.13 4.08 -4.19
CA VAL A 113 10.46 4.48 -5.43
C VAL A 113 8.97 4.13 -5.39
N ASP A 114 8.61 2.93 -4.94
CA ASP A 114 7.22 2.49 -4.84
C ASP A 114 6.44 3.32 -3.83
N THR A 115 6.94 3.51 -2.61
CA THR A 115 6.21 4.28 -1.60
C THR A 115 6.00 5.72 -2.04
N MET A 116 6.99 6.34 -2.71
CA MET A 116 6.87 7.70 -3.22
C MET A 116 5.83 7.78 -4.35
N ARG A 117 5.91 6.87 -5.31
CA ARG A 117 5.01 6.78 -6.46
C ARG A 117 3.55 6.61 -6.03
N TYR A 118 3.27 5.60 -5.19
CA TYR A 118 1.89 5.34 -4.75
C TYR A 118 1.40 6.42 -3.78
N SER A 119 2.25 6.98 -2.92
CA SER A 119 1.90 8.13 -2.07
C SER A 119 1.49 9.35 -2.91
N TRP A 120 2.21 9.62 -3.99
CA TRP A 120 1.89 10.71 -4.91
C TRP A 120 0.59 10.46 -5.69
N LEU A 121 0.37 9.23 -6.19
CA LEU A 121 -0.89 8.89 -6.87
C LEU A 121 -2.09 9.02 -5.94
N LEU A 122 -1.95 8.58 -4.68
CA LEU A 122 -2.97 8.73 -3.66
C LEU A 122 -3.29 10.19 -3.41
N GLU A 123 -2.27 11.04 -3.27
CA GLU A 123 -2.44 12.49 -3.11
C GLU A 123 -3.26 13.10 -4.24
N LYS A 124 -2.92 12.80 -5.50
CA LYS A 124 -3.64 13.34 -6.66
C LYS A 124 -5.12 12.96 -6.69
N VAL A 125 -5.43 11.71 -6.35
CA VAL A 125 -6.84 11.26 -6.27
C VAL A 125 -7.57 11.89 -5.09
N MET A 126 -6.87 12.13 -3.96
CA MET A 126 -7.43 12.79 -2.78
C MET A 126 -7.70 14.28 -2.99
N ASP A 127 -6.87 14.98 -3.77
CA ASP A 127 -7.03 16.41 -4.07
C ASP A 127 -8.39 16.70 -4.72
N ILE A 128 -8.81 15.82 -5.65
CA ILE A 128 -10.13 15.86 -6.31
C ILE A 128 -11.23 15.10 -5.56
N ARG A 129 -10.95 14.65 -4.32
CA ARG A 129 -11.89 14.00 -3.41
C ARG A 129 -12.54 12.72 -3.97
N ARG A 130 -11.80 11.96 -4.78
CA ARG A 130 -12.30 10.69 -5.35
C ARG A 130 -11.86 9.48 -4.50
N PRO A 131 -12.66 8.39 -4.46
CA PRO A 131 -12.24 7.19 -3.73
C PRO A 131 -11.03 6.50 -4.37
N CYS A 132 -10.08 6.07 -3.53
CA CYS A 132 -8.85 5.39 -3.96
C CYS A 132 -8.70 4.01 -3.32
N MET A 133 -8.28 3.01 -4.09
CA MET A 133 -8.13 1.62 -3.64
C MET A 133 -6.73 1.11 -3.98
N PHE A 134 -5.99 0.66 -2.97
CA PHE A 134 -4.72 -0.03 -3.14
C PHE A 134 -4.92 -1.55 -3.06
N VAL A 135 -4.41 -2.27 -4.05
CA VAL A 135 -4.54 -3.73 -4.11
C VAL A 135 -3.18 -4.38 -4.26
N GLY A 136 -2.88 -5.42 -3.50
CA GLY A 136 -1.60 -6.11 -3.59
C GLY A 136 -1.39 -7.08 -2.44
N ASP A 137 -0.40 -7.94 -2.55
CA ASP A 137 -0.17 -9.00 -1.56
C ASP A 137 0.22 -8.48 -0.18
N SER A 138 0.17 -9.34 0.84
CA SER A 138 0.62 -8.95 2.17
C SER A 138 2.10 -8.56 2.14
N GLY A 139 2.44 -7.42 2.74
CA GLY A 139 3.82 -6.91 2.75
C GLY A 139 4.18 -5.96 1.61
N THR A 140 3.27 -5.64 0.66
CA THR A 140 3.52 -4.63 -0.40
C THR A 140 3.40 -3.17 0.06
N ALA A 141 3.58 -2.90 1.36
CA ALA A 141 3.55 -1.56 1.97
C ALA A 141 2.28 -0.70 1.75
N LYS A 142 1.15 -1.27 1.31
CA LYS A 142 -0.14 -0.55 1.08
C LYS A 142 -0.56 0.31 2.26
N SER A 143 -0.86 -0.32 3.40
CA SER A 143 -1.38 0.35 4.59
C SER A 143 -0.39 1.35 5.16
N VAL A 144 0.90 1.02 5.12
CA VAL A 144 1.97 1.90 5.61
C VAL A 144 2.09 3.15 4.74
N THR A 145 1.98 3.01 3.41
CA THR A 145 2.01 4.15 2.47
C THR A 145 0.82 5.06 2.69
N ILE A 146 -0.40 4.49 2.76
CA ILE A 146 -1.63 5.26 3.03
C ILE A 146 -1.54 5.97 4.38
N PHE A 147 -1.21 5.24 5.45
CA PHE A 147 -1.15 5.78 6.80
C PHE A 147 -0.14 6.93 6.92
N ASN A 148 1.03 6.79 6.31
CA ASN A 148 2.03 7.86 6.33
C ASN A 148 1.58 9.09 5.55
N LYS A 149 0.85 8.93 4.44
CA LYS A 149 0.25 10.08 3.75
C LYS A 149 -0.81 10.77 4.62
N LEU A 150 -1.71 9.99 5.23
CA LEU A 150 -2.79 10.52 6.06
C LEU A 150 -2.28 11.21 7.34
N LYS A 151 -1.19 10.71 7.92
CA LYS A 151 -0.54 11.32 9.09
C LYS A 151 0.04 12.71 8.81
N LYS A 152 0.39 13.00 7.54
CA LYS A 152 0.94 14.30 7.12
C LYS A 152 -0.15 15.36 6.85
N LEU A 153 -1.43 15.00 6.92
CA LEU A 153 -2.53 15.94 6.70
C LEU A 153 -2.67 16.90 7.89
N ASN A 154 -3.14 18.13 7.61
CA ASN A 154 -3.41 19.12 8.66
C ASN A 154 -4.58 18.64 9.56
N PRO A 155 -4.35 18.39 10.86
CA PRO A 155 -5.39 17.94 11.79
C PRO A 155 -6.50 18.98 12.03
N GLU A 156 -6.26 20.26 11.71
CA GLU A 156 -7.28 21.31 11.76
C GLU A 156 -8.28 21.19 10.61
N GLY A 157 -7.87 20.64 9.47
CA GLY A 157 -8.72 20.48 8.29
C GLY A 157 -9.30 19.07 8.12
N PHE A 158 -8.63 18.06 8.65
CA PHE A 158 -8.95 16.66 8.40
C PHE A 158 -9.05 15.84 9.69
N ILE A 159 -10.05 14.95 9.73
CA ILE A 159 -10.18 13.85 10.69
C ILE A 159 -9.93 12.55 9.90
N VAL A 160 -9.11 11.66 10.44
CA VAL A 160 -8.83 10.36 9.81
C VAL A 160 -9.43 9.25 10.68
N LEU A 161 -10.36 8.49 10.09
CA LEU A 161 -10.95 7.30 10.69
C LEU A 161 -10.34 6.06 10.03
N ASN A 162 -9.61 5.25 10.81
CA ASN A 162 -9.06 3.99 10.35
C ASN A 162 -9.94 2.82 10.81
N ILE A 163 -10.42 2.02 9.85
CA ILE A 163 -11.24 0.84 10.08
C ILE A 163 -10.50 -0.39 9.53
N ASN A 164 -10.10 -1.32 10.40
CA ASN A 164 -9.52 -2.59 9.99
C ASN A 164 -10.61 -3.64 9.87
N PHE A 165 -10.81 -4.19 8.67
CA PHE A 165 -11.77 -5.27 8.49
C PHE A 165 -11.21 -6.61 8.95
N SER A 166 -12.11 -7.45 9.45
CA SER A 166 -11.83 -8.81 9.89
C SER A 166 -12.99 -9.71 9.49
N SER A 167 -12.81 -11.02 9.66
CA SER A 167 -13.88 -11.99 9.46
C SER A 167 -15.09 -11.81 10.40
N ARG A 168 -14.96 -10.97 11.44
CA ARG A 168 -16.05 -10.65 12.39
C ARG A 168 -16.72 -9.31 12.12
N THR A 169 -16.14 -8.48 11.23
CA THR A 169 -16.70 -7.17 10.90
C THR A 169 -17.98 -7.37 10.09
N ASN A 170 -19.09 -6.81 10.57
CA ASN A 170 -20.39 -6.83 9.90
C ASN A 170 -20.85 -5.40 9.56
N SER A 171 -21.96 -5.28 8.81
CA SER A 171 -22.44 -3.96 8.36
C SER A 171 -22.82 -3.03 9.51
N ARG A 172 -23.29 -3.57 10.64
CA ARG A 172 -23.69 -2.77 11.81
C ARG A 172 -22.48 -2.14 12.50
N ILE A 173 -21.41 -2.93 12.68
CA ILE A 173 -20.13 -2.45 13.24
C ILE A 173 -19.54 -1.36 12.33
N CYS A 174 -19.50 -1.62 11.02
CA CYS A 174 -18.97 -0.64 10.07
C CYS A 174 -19.76 0.67 10.08
N GLN A 175 -21.10 0.58 10.13
CA GLN A 175 -21.96 1.76 10.18
C GLN A 175 -21.78 2.53 11.48
N SER A 176 -21.83 1.86 12.65
CA SER A 176 -21.72 2.54 13.95
C SER A 176 -20.36 3.25 14.10
N THR A 177 -19.28 2.64 13.63
CA THR A 177 -17.95 3.27 13.65
C THR A 177 -17.89 4.56 12.81
N ILE A 178 -18.58 4.62 11.68
CA ILE A 178 -18.67 5.86 10.89
C ILE A 178 -19.59 6.88 11.58
N GLU A 179 -20.74 6.45 12.09
CA GLU A 179 -21.69 7.29 12.82
C GLU A 179 -21.07 7.96 14.06
N GLU A 180 -20.19 7.27 14.79
CA GLU A 180 -19.44 7.81 15.93
C GLU A 180 -18.48 8.96 15.56
N ASN A 181 -18.15 9.12 14.27
CA ASN A 181 -17.22 10.13 13.77
C ASN A 181 -17.91 11.27 13.00
N VAL A 182 -19.25 11.28 12.98
CA VAL A 182 -20.04 12.34 12.35
C VAL A 182 -21.09 12.87 13.33
N GLU A 183 -21.36 14.16 13.26
CA GLU A 183 -22.39 14.84 14.05
C GLU A 183 -23.46 15.42 13.15
N LYS A 184 -24.67 15.57 13.71
CA LYS A 184 -25.78 16.20 13.00
C LYS A 184 -25.48 17.69 12.76
N ARG A 185 -25.50 18.10 11.50
CA ARG A 185 -25.37 19.50 11.07
C ARG A 185 -26.75 20.09 10.76
N GLY A 186 -27.11 21.11 11.54
CA GLY A 186 -28.30 21.93 11.30
C GLY A 186 -29.61 21.15 11.22
N PHE A 187 -30.55 21.68 10.43
CA PHE A 187 -31.93 21.20 10.35
C PHE A 187 -32.17 20.10 9.29
N PHE A 188 -31.25 19.87 8.35
CA PHE A 188 -31.50 19.06 7.14
C PHE A 188 -31.08 17.58 7.20
N LYS A 189 -31.03 16.96 8.39
CA LYS A 189 -30.60 15.55 8.56
C LYS A 189 -29.24 15.23 7.91
N GLN A 190 -28.39 16.25 7.80
CA GLN A 190 -27.02 16.14 7.33
C GLN A 190 -26.12 15.76 8.49
N TYR A 191 -25.18 14.86 8.23
CA TYR A 191 -24.21 14.39 9.20
C TYR A 191 -22.82 14.53 8.59
N GLY A 192 -21.94 15.20 9.30
CA GLY A 192 -20.57 15.40 8.86
C GLY A 192 -19.62 15.45 10.06
N PRO A 193 -18.31 15.37 9.82
CA PRO A 193 -17.32 15.53 10.88
C PRO A 193 -17.46 16.84 11.64
N THR A 194 -16.99 16.82 12.88
CA THR A 194 -17.02 17.94 13.81
C THR A 194 -16.22 19.14 13.32
N GLY A 195 -16.77 20.34 13.56
CA GLY A 195 -16.04 21.61 13.37
C GLY A 195 -15.73 21.96 11.91
N GLY A 196 -16.55 21.52 10.96
CA GLY A 196 -16.38 21.85 9.53
C GLY A 196 -15.17 21.17 8.86
N ARG A 197 -14.56 20.20 9.53
CA ARG A 197 -13.45 19.39 8.99
C ARG A 197 -13.91 18.46 7.87
N LYS A 198 -12.97 17.74 7.26
CA LYS A 198 -13.24 16.64 6.31
C LYS A 198 -12.87 15.32 6.95
N LEU A 199 -13.72 14.31 6.81
CA LEU A 199 -13.47 12.97 7.33
C LEU A 199 -12.89 12.08 6.23
N ILE A 200 -11.73 11.51 6.47
CA ILE A 200 -11.14 10.49 5.60
C ILE A 200 -11.34 9.14 6.27
N VAL A 201 -12.16 8.29 5.66
CA VAL A 201 -12.40 6.91 6.09
C VAL A 201 -11.43 6.01 5.34
N PHE A 202 -10.41 5.53 6.04
CA PHE A 202 -9.48 4.53 5.54
C PHE A 202 -9.93 3.14 6.01
N VAL A 203 -10.22 2.24 5.06
CA VAL A 203 -10.60 0.85 5.34
C VAL A 203 -9.48 -0.08 4.88
N ASP A 204 -8.83 -0.74 5.84
CA ASP A 204 -7.82 -1.74 5.57
C ASP A 204 -8.42 -3.15 5.53
N ASP A 205 -7.74 -4.07 4.84
CA ASP A 205 -8.14 -5.47 4.72
C ASP A 205 -9.59 -5.67 4.21
N LEU A 206 -10.02 -4.86 3.22
CA LEU A 206 -11.40 -4.84 2.71
C LEU A 206 -11.94 -6.21 2.25
N HIS A 207 -11.06 -7.12 1.84
CA HIS A 207 -11.37 -8.49 1.41
C HIS A 207 -11.69 -9.47 2.56
N MET A 208 -11.39 -9.12 3.82
CA MET A 208 -11.48 -10.02 4.99
C MET A 208 -12.87 -10.34 5.55
N PRO A 209 -13.93 -9.52 5.40
CA PRO A 209 -15.24 -9.84 5.96
C PRO A 209 -15.78 -11.19 5.46
N ARG A 210 -16.54 -11.89 6.31
CA ARG A 210 -17.16 -13.16 5.92
C ARG A 210 -18.13 -12.96 4.76
N VAL A 211 -18.06 -13.90 3.82
CA VAL A 211 -19.01 -14.04 2.72
C VAL A 211 -20.21 -14.83 3.25
N ASP A 212 -21.42 -14.28 3.07
CA ASP A 212 -22.66 -14.98 3.42
C ASP A 212 -23.05 -16.04 2.38
N ILE A 213 -24.15 -16.75 2.62
CA ILE A 213 -24.67 -17.80 1.73
C ILE A 213 -25.03 -17.30 0.32
N TYR A 214 -25.18 -15.98 0.14
CA TYR A 214 -25.50 -15.33 -1.13
C TYR A 214 -24.27 -14.73 -1.81
N GLY A 215 -23.06 -15.01 -1.31
CA GLY A 215 -21.84 -14.49 -1.90
C GLY A 215 -21.56 -13.01 -1.56
N THR A 216 -22.26 -12.44 -0.57
CA THR A 216 -22.15 -11.02 -0.22
C THR A 216 -21.35 -10.81 1.06
N GLN A 217 -20.56 -9.73 1.10
CA GLN A 217 -19.88 -9.25 2.29
C GLN A 217 -20.62 -8.04 2.83
N GLN A 218 -21.33 -8.20 3.96
CA GLN A 218 -22.25 -7.18 4.48
C GLN A 218 -21.62 -5.78 4.68
N PRO A 219 -20.40 -5.63 5.25
CA PRO A 219 -19.76 -4.31 5.37
C PRO A 219 -19.52 -3.64 4.02
N ILE A 220 -19.15 -4.42 3.00
CA ILE A 220 -18.88 -3.91 1.65
C ILE A 220 -20.17 -3.47 0.97
N ALA A 221 -21.26 -4.23 1.11
CA ALA A 221 -22.56 -3.84 0.59
C ALA A 221 -23.06 -2.52 1.21
N PHE A 222 -22.84 -2.35 2.53
CA PHE A 222 -23.12 -1.09 3.21
C PHE A 222 -22.25 0.06 2.68
N LEU A 223 -20.93 -0.12 2.61
CA LEU A 223 -20.02 0.92 2.09
C LEU A 223 -20.33 1.28 0.63
N LYS A 224 -20.72 0.31 -0.19
CA LYS A 224 -21.17 0.57 -1.56
C LYS A 224 -22.35 1.54 -1.58
N PHE A 225 -23.38 1.28 -0.78
CA PHE A 225 -24.54 2.16 -0.69
C PHE A 225 -24.15 3.56 -0.19
N LEU A 226 -23.34 3.62 0.88
CA LEU A 226 -22.87 4.87 1.46
C LEU A 226 -22.09 5.71 0.44
N ILE A 227 -21.12 5.14 -0.27
CA ILE A 227 -20.26 5.87 -1.22
C ILE A 227 -21.04 6.30 -2.47
N GLU A 228 -21.97 5.47 -2.95
CA GLU A 228 -22.75 5.76 -4.14
C GLU A 228 -23.84 6.81 -3.89
N ARG A 229 -24.44 6.80 -2.70
CA ARG A 229 -25.58 7.65 -2.37
C ARG A 229 -25.26 8.80 -1.44
N ASN A 230 -24.09 8.82 -0.78
CA ASN A 230 -23.76 9.70 0.34
C ASN A 230 -24.84 9.68 1.43
N ASN A 231 -25.43 8.51 1.69
CA ASN A 231 -26.56 8.37 2.60
C ASN A 231 -26.47 7.08 3.42
N ILE A 232 -27.03 7.09 4.62
CA ILE A 232 -27.27 5.92 5.46
C ILE A 232 -28.70 5.94 6.01
N TYR A 233 -29.25 4.76 6.25
CA TYR A 233 -30.50 4.62 7.00
C TYR A 233 -30.19 4.35 8.47
N GLU A 234 -30.88 5.05 9.36
CA GLU A 234 -30.85 4.74 10.78
C GLU A 234 -31.28 3.30 11.03
N ARG A 235 -30.49 2.55 11.81
CA ARG A 235 -30.82 1.18 12.21
C ARG A 235 -31.38 1.15 13.63
N GLY A 236 -32.55 0.53 13.80
CA GLY A 236 -33.19 0.35 15.11
C GLY A 236 -34.08 1.52 15.54
N GLY A 237 -34.21 2.55 14.70
CA GLY A 237 -35.17 3.66 14.85
C GLY A 237 -36.22 3.65 13.72
N GLU A 238 -36.62 4.83 13.27
CA GLU A 238 -37.69 5.03 12.27
C GLU A 238 -37.22 4.90 10.81
N LEU A 239 -36.03 4.33 10.58
CA LEU A 239 -35.38 4.26 9.26
C LEU A 239 -35.18 5.64 8.62
N GLU A 240 -34.80 6.62 9.44
CA GLU A 240 -34.49 7.96 8.95
C GLU A 240 -33.30 7.93 7.97
N LEU A 241 -33.49 8.53 6.79
CA LEU A 241 -32.40 8.74 5.83
C LEU A 241 -31.54 9.92 6.29
N ARG A 242 -30.24 9.65 6.43
CA ARG A 242 -29.22 10.60 6.88
C ARG A 242 -28.19 10.79 5.78
N GLU A 243 -28.00 12.04 5.37
CA GLU A 243 -26.99 12.40 4.37
C GLU A 243 -25.62 12.52 5.04
N ILE A 244 -24.62 11.83 4.52
CA ILE A 244 -23.25 11.86 5.02
C ILE A 244 -22.42 12.77 4.12
N VAL A 245 -21.97 13.90 4.67
CA VAL A 245 -21.26 14.96 3.93
C VAL A 245 -19.81 15.12 4.40
N ASP A 246 -18.98 15.77 3.57
CA ASP A 246 -17.55 16.02 3.83
C ASP A 246 -16.73 14.76 4.16
N THR A 247 -17.05 13.65 3.50
CA THR A 247 -16.33 12.38 3.64
C THR A 247 -15.52 12.03 2.39
N GLN A 248 -14.41 11.30 2.57
CA GLN A 248 -13.63 10.67 1.51
C GLN A 248 -13.27 9.25 1.91
N TYR A 249 -13.09 8.35 0.94
CA TYR A 249 -12.93 6.92 1.18
C TYR A 249 -11.65 6.39 0.54
N ILE A 250 -10.82 5.74 1.34
CA ILE A 250 -9.59 5.09 0.89
C ILE A 250 -9.66 3.63 1.33
N GLY A 251 -9.29 2.71 0.43
CA GLY A 251 -9.32 1.28 0.68
C GLY A 251 -7.97 0.63 0.45
N ALA A 252 -7.69 -0.44 1.20
CA ALA A 252 -6.62 -1.38 0.91
C ALA A 252 -7.12 -2.83 0.99
N MET A 253 -6.67 -3.69 0.08
CA MET A 253 -6.97 -5.12 0.11
C MET A 253 -5.91 -5.99 -0.54
N ALA A 254 -5.94 -7.29 -0.24
CA ALA A 254 -5.25 -8.29 -1.01
C ALA A 254 -6.04 -8.63 -2.29
N PRO A 255 -5.36 -9.05 -3.37
CA PRO A 255 -6.05 -9.48 -4.58
C PRO A 255 -6.90 -10.73 -4.32
N PRO A 256 -7.97 -10.93 -5.12
CA PRO A 256 -8.77 -12.15 -5.07
C PRO A 256 -7.94 -13.40 -5.39
N GLY A 257 -8.31 -14.55 -4.82
CA GLY A 257 -7.59 -15.82 -4.98
C GLY A 257 -6.62 -16.14 -3.84
N GLY A 258 -5.97 -17.30 -3.87
CA GLY A 258 -4.99 -17.70 -2.83
C GLY A 258 -5.58 -17.91 -1.42
N GLY A 259 -6.91 -18.01 -1.31
CA GLY A 259 -7.65 -18.06 -0.05
C GLY A 259 -8.37 -16.76 0.31
N ASN A 260 -8.18 -15.68 -0.45
CA ASN A 260 -8.90 -14.42 -0.26
C ASN A 260 -10.24 -14.43 -0.99
N ALA A 261 -11.26 -13.82 -0.37
CA ALA A 261 -12.58 -13.66 -0.97
C ALA A 261 -12.56 -12.63 -2.12
N ASN A 262 -13.47 -12.81 -3.07
CA ASN A 262 -13.72 -11.81 -4.11
C ASN A 262 -14.53 -10.65 -3.52
N VAL A 263 -14.13 -9.43 -3.84
CA VAL A 263 -14.90 -8.21 -3.53
C VAL A 263 -15.84 -7.89 -4.69
N ASP A 264 -17.05 -7.41 -4.38
CA ASP A 264 -18.06 -7.03 -5.38
C ASP A 264 -17.47 -6.05 -6.42
N PRO A 265 -17.44 -6.41 -7.72
CA PRO A 265 -16.92 -5.53 -8.77
C PRO A 265 -17.64 -4.18 -8.85
N ARG A 266 -18.93 -4.11 -8.46
CA ARG A 266 -19.72 -2.87 -8.43
C ARG A 266 -19.30 -1.95 -7.29
N PHE A 267 -18.68 -2.49 -6.24
CA PHE A 267 -18.06 -1.67 -5.20
C PHE A 267 -16.71 -1.15 -5.71
N LEU A 268 -15.89 -2.01 -6.31
CA LEU A 268 -14.59 -1.63 -6.85
C LEU A 268 -14.67 -0.61 -8.00
N SER A 269 -15.78 -0.57 -8.75
CA SER A 269 -16.01 0.43 -9.78
C SER A 269 -16.16 1.85 -9.25
N LEU A 270 -16.45 2.02 -7.94
CA LEU A 270 -16.52 3.34 -7.30
C LEU A 270 -15.14 3.94 -7.00
N PHE A 271 -14.08 3.14 -7.15
CA PHE A 271 -12.71 3.51 -6.79
C PHE A 271 -11.81 3.63 -8.02
N THR A 272 -10.85 4.56 -7.90
CA THR A 272 -9.60 4.51 -8.64
C THR A 272 -8.73 3.42 -8.03
N VAL A 273 -8.35 2.40 -8.81
CA VAL A 273 -7.67 1.21 -8.29
C VAL A 273 -6.22 1.18 -8.76
N PHE A 274 -5.29 1.04 -7.81
CA PHE A 274 -3.87 0.86 -8.08
C PHE A 274 -3.39 -0.48 -7.53
N THR A 275 -2.74 -1.28 -8.39
CA THR A 275 -2.12 -2.53 -7.96
C THR A 275 -0.67 -2.28 -7.55
N LEU A 276 -0.35 -2.55 -6.28
CA LEU A 276 1.00 -2.51 -5.74
C LEU A 276 1.65 -3.87 -5.95
N LEU A 277 2.69 -3.87 -6.77
CA LEU A 277 3.53 -5.05 -6.98
C LEU A 277 4.43 -5.29 -5.75
N PRO A 278 4.87 -6.54 -5.54
CA PRO A 278 5.95 -6.82 -4.62
C PRO A 278 7.21 -5.99 -4.97
N PRO A 279 7.92 -5.44 -3.99
CA PRO A 279 9.18 -4.74 -4.22
C PRO A 279 10.20 -5.68 -4.87
N SER A 280 11.08 -5.12 -5.69
CA SER A 280 12.18 -5.88 -6.30
C SER A 280 13.17 -6.36 -5.24
N GLU A 281 13.95 -7.39 -5.56
CA GLU A 281 15.00 -7.91 -4.69
C GLU A 281 15.97 -6.80 -4.24
N HIS A 282 16.39 -5.97 -5.18
CA HIS A 282 17.28 -4.84 -4.91
C HIS A 282 16.65 -3.79 -3.98
N ALA A 283 15.34 -3.54 -4.10
CA ALA A 283 14.64 -2.64 -3.19
C ALA A 283 14.58 -3.23 -1.78
N ILE A 284 14.30 -4.52 -1.63
CA ILE A 284 14.31 -5.23 -0.34
C ILE A 284 15.71 -5.17 0.29
N GLU A 285 16.75 -5.43 -0.50
CA GLU A 285 18.15 -5.37 -0.04
C GLU A 285 18.49 -3.97 0.48
N THR A 286 18.11 -2.93 -0.27
CA THR A 286 18.33 -1.52 0.09
C THR A 286 17.60 -1.17 1.39
N ILE A 287 16.32 -1.55 1.53
CA ILE A 287 15.52 -1.29 2.73
C ILE A 287 16.22 -1.85 3.97
N TYR A 288 16.56 -3.13 3.96
CA TYR A 288 17.11 -3.79 5.15
C TYR A 288 18.57 -3.42 5.42
N THR A 289 19.33 -3.10 4.37
CA THR A 289 20.67 -2.50 4.51
C THR A 289 20.60 -1.19 5.26
N GLN A 290 19.71 -0.27 4.85
CA GLN A 290 19.58 1.04 5.49
C GLN A 290 19.11 0.95 6.94
N ILE A 291 18.14 0.08 7.23
CA ILE A 291 17.63 -0.14 8.59
C ILE A 291 18.75 -0.61 9.51
N LEU A 292 19.48 -1.66 9.13
CA LEU A 292 20.52 -2.22 9.98
C LEU A 292 21.74 -1.31 10.07
N ALA A 293 22.15 -0.67 8.97
CA ALA A 293 23.25 0.29 8.98
C ALA A 293 22.97 1.47 9.93
N LYS A 294 21.75 2.03 9.88
CA LYS A 294 21.37 3.12 10.79
C LYS A 294 21.29 2.66 12.24
N HIS A 295 20.78 1.47 12.51
CA HIS A 295 20.77 0.90 13.86
C HIS A 295 22.18 0.74 14.44
N LEU A 296 23.10 0.17 13.66
CA LEU A 296 24.49 -0.02 14.11
C LEU A 296 25.22 1.32 14.28
N GLN A 297 24.99 2.28 13.37
CA GLN A 297 25.52 3.64 13.47
C GLN A 297 25.06 4.35 14.75
N GLN A 298 23.77 4.24 15.11
CA GLN A 298 23.20 4.84 16.32
C GLN A 298 23.68 4.20 17.64
N ARG A 299 24.36 3.06 17.56
CA ARG A 299 24.87 2.29 18.70
C ARG A 299 26.39 2.31 18.76
N ASP A 300 27.01 3.25 18.04
CA ASP A 300 28.46 3.50 18.05
C ASP A 300 29.31 2.27 17.68
N TYR A 301 28.79 1.42 16.78
CA TYR A 301 29.60 0.36 16.17
C TYR A 301 30.66 0.94 15.23
N GLU A 302 31.77 0.21 15.06
CA GLU A 302 32.85 0.58 14.14
C GLU A 302 32.35 0.77 12.70
N GLU A 303 32.87 1.80 12.02
CA GLU A 303 32.42 2.18 10.67
C GLU A 303 32.65 1.07 9.62
N GLU A 304 33.73 0.29 9.77
CA GLU A 304 33.98 -0.88 8.93
C GLU A 304 32.86 -1.92 9.08
N LEU A 305 32.39 -2.14 10.31
CA LEU A 305 31.30 -3.07 10.59
C LEU A 305 29.96 -2.55 10.06
N VAL A 306 29.68 -1.26 10.25
CA VAL A 306 28.46 -0.58 9.77
C VAL A 306 28.36 -0.59 8.25
N SER A 307 29.47 -0.49 7.53
CA SER A 307 29.49 -0.53 6.07
C SER A 307 29.46 -1.96 5.50
N TYR A 308 30.12 -2.92 6.16
CA TYR A 308 30.29 -4.27 5.64
C TYR A 308 29.12 -5.22 5.94
N VAL A 309 28.60 -5.20 7.17
CA VAL A 309 27.65 -6.22 7.65
C VAL A 309 26.24 -6.05 7.05
N PRO A 310 25.62 -4.85 7.06
CA PRO A 310 24.25 -4.68 6.60
C PRO A 310 23.95 -5.16 5.16
N PRO A 311 24.74 -4.78 4.12
CA PRO A 311 24.43 -5.21 2.75
C PRO A 311 24.57 -6.72 2.56
N LYS A 312 25.62 -7.32 3.14
CA LYS A 312 25.85 -8.77 3.05
C LYS A 312 24.75 -9.57 3.76
N MET A 313 24.31 -9.08 4.91
CA MET A 313 23.25 -9.71 5.68
C MET A 313 21.89 -9.57 4.99
N ALA A 314 21.60 -8.43 4.38
CA ALA A 314 20.38 -8.23 3.59
C ALA A 314 20.33 -9.21 2.42
N ARG A 315 21.42 -9.31 1.66
CA ARG A 315 21.54 -10.28 0.57
C ARG A 315 21.43 -11.74 1.05
N ALA A 316 22.11 -12.10 2.13
CA ALA A 316 22.01 -13.46 2.68
C ALA A 316 20.59 -13.80 3.14
N THR A 317 19.89 -12.85 3.76
CA THR A 317 18.50 -13.03 4.21
C THR A 317 17.55 -13.24 3.03
N ILE A 318 17.73 -12.47 1.96
CA ILE A 318 16.92 -12.58 0.73
C ILE A 318 17.11 -13.94 0.07
N LEU A 319 18.36 -14.38 -0.11
CA LEU A 319 18.67 -15.68 -0.70
C LEU A 319 18.08 -16.83 0.12
N LEU A 320 18.19 -16.75 1.45
CA LEU A 320 17.59 -17.72 2.36
C LEU A 320 16.06 -17.72 2.22
N TYR A 321 15.42 -16.54 2.19
CA TYR A 321 13.98 -16.41 2.04
C TYR A 321 13.48 -16.99 0.71
N GLN A 322 14.18 -16.77 -0.39
CA GLN A 322 13.86 -17.37 -1.69
C GLN A 322 13.89 -18.91 -1.61
N GLN A 323 14.96 -19.48 -1.05
CA GLN A 323 15.07 -20.93 -0.88
C GLN A 323 13.97 -21.52 0.01
N ILE A 324 13.57 -20.80 1.07
CA ILE A 324 12.45 -21.19 1.93
C ILE A 324 11.15 -21.22 1.14
N CYS A 325 10.85 -20.14 0.41
CA CYS A 325 9.63 -20.04 -0.39
C CYS A 325 9.55 -21.13 -1.48
N GLU A 326 10.68 -21.49 -2.08
CA GLU A 326 10.78 -22.56 -3.08
C GLU A 326 10.63 -23.97 -2.48
N ARG A 327 11.33 -24.25 -1.37
CA ARG A 327 11.37 -25.60 -0.78
C ARG A 327 10.20 -25.91 0.14
N LEU A 328 9.56 -24.88 0.69
CA LEU A 328 8.47 -25.01 1.68
C LEU A 328 7.21 -24.29 1.18
N PRO A 329 6.63 -24.71 0.04
CA PRO A 329 5.42 -24.10 -0.48
C PRO A 329 4.21 -24.42 0.40
N ARG A 330 3.27 -23.49 0.44
CA ARG A 330 1.97 -23.70 1.10
C ARG A 330 1.22 -24.84 0.42
N THR A 331 0.80 -25.83 1.19
CA THR A 331 -0.09 -26.91 0.73
C THR A 331 -1.31 -27.01 1.66
N PRO A 332 -2.41 -27.69 1.25
CA PRO A 332 -3.56 -27.90 2.13
C PRO A 332 -3.19 -28.58 3.46
N ILE A 333 -2.21 -29.48 3.43
CA ILE A 333 -1.68 -30.17 4.62
C ILE A 333 -0.76 -29.25 5.43
N LYS A 334 0.10 -28.47 4.75
CA LYS A 334 1.05 -27.53 5.35
C LYS A 334 0.57 -26.08 5.21
N PHE A 335 -0.65 -25.81 5.67
CA PHE A 335 -1.30 -24.51 5.49
C PHE A 335 -0.61 -23.37 6.25
N HIS A 336 0.23 -23.69 7.25
CA HIS A 336 1.01 -22.76 8.06
C HIS A 336 2.31 -22.28 7.38
N TYR A 337 2.67 -22.85 6.22
CA TYR A 337 3.81 -22.38 5.41
C TYR A 337 3.43 -21.13 4.61
N ILE A 338 3.20 -20.05 5.34
CA ILE A 338 2.91 -18.73 4.79
C ILE A 338 4.10 -17.86 5.11
N PHE A 339 4.94 -17.62 4.11
CA PHE A 339 6.10 -16.75 4.19
C PHE A 339 5.85 -15.49 3.37
N ASN A 340 5.98 -14.33 3.99
CA ASN A 340 5.82 -13.04 3.31
C ASN A 340 6.87 -12.03 3.80
N LEU A 341 6.89 -10.84 3.19
CA LEU A 341 7.87 -9.80 3.52
C LEU A 341 7.82 -9.34 4.99
N ARG A 342 6.71 -9.56 5.71
CA ARG A 342 6.63 -9.28 7.16
C ARG A 342 7.57 -10.18 7.96
N ASP A 343 7.90 -11.36 7.45
CA ASP A 343 8.81 -12.29 8.12
C ASP A 343 10.24 -11.78 8.05
N LEU A 344 10.65 -11.22 6.91
CA LEU A 344 11.91 -10.49 6.78
C LEU A 344 12.00 -9.34 7.79
N SER A 345 10.92 -8.55 7.89
CA SER A 345 10.84 -7.46 8.87
C SER A 345 11.01 -7.95 10.30
N ARG A 346 10.48 -9.12 10.68
CA ARG A 346 10.65 -9.69 12.02
C ARG A 346 12.08 -10.14 12.31
N VAL A 347 12.79 -10.67 11.32
CA VAL A 347 14.23 -10.99 11.45
C VAL A 347 15.00 -9.71 11.77
N TYR A 348 14.76 -8.64 11.00
CA TYR A 348 15.42 -7.36 11.22
C TYR A 348 14.98 -6.65 12.50
N GLU A 349 13.74 -6.83 12.95
CA GLU A 349 13.30 -6.37 14.27
C GLU A 349 14.15 -7.01 15.38
N GLY A 350 14.43 -8.31 15.27
CA GLY A 350 15.33 -9.01 16.18
C GLY A 350 16.77 -8.51 16.10
N MET A 351 17.29 -8.31 14.89
CA MET A 351 18.62 -7.75 14.67
C MET A 351 18.79 -6.35 15.26
N CYS A 352 17.76 -5.50 15.16
CA CYS A 352 17.70 -4.16 15.74
C CYS A 352 17.55 -4.16 17.28
N ARG A 353 17.58 -5.32 17.93
CA ARG A 353 17.73 -5.43 19.40
C ARG A 353 19.17 -5.71 19.82
N SER A 354 20.09 -5.82 18.87
CA SER A 354 21.52 -5.95 19.15
C SER A 354 22.06 -4.71 19.89
N THR A 355 22.96 -4.96 20.82
CA THR A 355 23.67 -3.96 21.61
C THR A 355 25.16 -4.26 21.59
N LEU A 356 25.97 -3.21 21.59
CA LEU A 356 27.42 -3.30 21.38
C LEU A 356 28.11 -4.17 22.45
N ASP A 357 27.59 -4.18 23.68
CA ASP A 357 28.09 -4.99 24.80
C ASP A 357 27.97 -6.50 24.56
N LYS A 358 26.92 -6.94 23.85
CA LYS A 358 26.64 -8.37 23.63
C LYS A 358 27.08 -8.87 22.26
N PHE A 359 27.05 -7.99 21.26
CA PHE A 359 27.32 -8.35 19.87
C PHE A 359 28.40 -7.48 19.22
N PRO A 360 29.61 -7.33 19.81
CA PRO A 360 30.61 -6.38 19.34
C PRO A 360 31.23 -6.72 17.99
N THR A 361 31.23 -8.00 17.58
CA THR A 361 31.95 -8.46 16.38
C THR A 361 31.02 -8.90 15.25
N LYS A 362 31.54 -8.93 14.02
CA LYS A 362 30.84 -9.48 12.85
C LYS A 362 30.33 -10.91 13.10
N GLU A 363 31.11 -11.78 13.75
CA GLU A 363 30.72 -13.16 14.02
C GLU A 363 29.54 -13.22 14.99
N SER A 364 29.52 -12.34 15.99
CA SER A 364 28.43 -12.28 16.97
C SER A 364 27.11 -11.81 16.34
N LEU A 365 27.16 -10.83 15.42
CA LEU A 365 26.01 -10.37 14.65
C LEU A 365 25.51 -11.44 13.68
N VAL A 366 26.41 -12.20 13.04
CA VAL A 366 26.02 -13.35 12.19
C VAL A 366 25.34 -14.44 13.01
N LYS A 367 25.83 -14.73 14.23
CA LYS A 367 25.16 -15.68 15.14
C LYS A 367 23.76 -15.20 15.54
N LEU A 368 23.59 -13.91 15.83
CA LEU A 368 22.29 -13.31 16.11
C LEU A 368 21.35 -13.45 14.90
N TRP A 369 21.83 -13.11 13.71
CA TRP A 369 21.06 -13.23 12.47
C TRP A 369 20.58 -14.65 12.23
N ARG A 370 21.48 -15.63 12.38
CA ARG A 370 21.13 -17.05 12.29
C ARG A 370 20.04 -17.42 13.30
N ASN A 371 20.18 -16.98 14.55
CA ASN A 371 19.21 -17.26 15.60
C ASN A 371 17.82 -16.67 15.28
N GLU A 372 17.77 -15.42 14.81
CA GLU A 372 16.51 -14.80 14.41
C GLU A 372 15.89 -15.48 13.18
N CYS A 373 16.69 -15.90 12.19
CA CYS A 373 16.19 -16.69 11.06
C CYS A 373 15.58 -18.02 11.53
N MET A 374 16.27 -18.75 12.41
CA MET A 374 15.75 -20.01 12.97
C MET A 374 14.43 -19.78 13.71
N ARG A 375 14.36 -18.76 14.55
CA ARG A 375 13.15 -18.42 15.32
C ARG A 375 11.97 -18.03 14.42
N ILE A 376 12.21 -17.30 13.34
CA ILE A 376 11.12 -16.83 12.46
C ILE A 376 10.64 -17.92 11.50
N PHE A 377 11.56 -18.72 10.97
CA PHE A 377 11.26 -19.68 9.92
C PHE A 377 11.18 -21.13 10.44
N CYS A 378 12.16 -21.62 11.20
CA CYS A 378 12.23 -23.02 11.64
C CYS A 378 11.20 -23.37 12.71
N ASP A 379 10.87 -22.44 13.60
CA ASP A 379 9.88 -22.70 14.66
C ASP A 379 8.47 -22.94 14.11
N ARG A 380 8.19 -22.55 12.86
CA ARG A 380 6.94 -22.88 12.16
C ARG A 380 6.89 -24.31 11.63
N LEU A 381 8.06 -24.96 11.49
CA LEU A 381 8.13 -26.28 10.89
C LEU A 381 7.77 -27.33 11.94
N PRO A 382 7.00 -28.37 11.56
CA PRO A 382 6.76 -29.50 12.46
C PRO A 382 8.10 -30.19 12.81
N PRO A 383 8.12 -31.05 13.83
CA PRO A 383 9.30 -31.88 14.14
C PRO A 383 9.78 -32.69 12.91
N PRO A 384 11.00 -33.26 12.93
CA PRO A 384 11.62 -33.92 11.78
C PRO A 384 10.66 -34.83 11.01
N PRO A 385 10.71 -34.84 9.66
CA PRO A 385 11.89 -34.53 8.84
C PRO A 385 11.99 -33.09 8.30
N ASP A 386 10.99 -32.22 8.53
CA ASP A 386 10.93 -30.90 7.90
C ASP A 386 11.99 -29.88 8.42
N LYS A 387 12.58 -30.09 9.61
CA LYS A 387 13.63 -29.22 10.19
C LYS A 387 15.06 -29.51 9.73
N THR A 388 15.28 -30.68 9.11
CA THR A 388 16.59 -31.18 8.68
C THR A 388 17.21 -30.45 7.46
N PRO A 389 16.42 -29.94 6.49
CA PRO A 389 16.93 -29.21 5.34
C PRO A 389 17.32 -27.73 5.61
N PHE A 390 17.19 -27.24 6.85
CA PHE A 390 17.26 -25.82 7.21
C PHE A 390 18.60 -25.43 7.85
#